data_AF-A0A316Q9M0-F1
#
_entry.id   AF-A0A316Q9M0-F1
#
_cell.length_a   1.000
_cell.length_b   1.000
_cell.length_c   1.000
_cell.angle_alpha   90.00
_cell.angle_beta   90.00
_cell.angle_gamma   90.00
#
_symmetry.space_group_name_H-M   'P 1'
#
loop_
_entity.id
_entity.type
_entity.pdbx_description
1 polymer ?
#
loop_
_entity_poly.entity_id
_entity_poly.type
_entity_poly.pdbx_seq_one_letter_code
_entity_poly.pdbx_strand_id
1 'polypeptide(L)' 'MYAKYDFRKKPSSKEDEDEQPLYPRIVSNGTIDFQQIVKEIAQAS' A
#
# COMPACT_ATOMS: atom_id res chain seq x y z
N MET A 1 -5.12 -1.80 13.60
CA MET A 1 -4.95 -1.32 12.22
C MET A 1 -3.89 -2.17 11.55
N TYR A 2 -4.14 -2.74 10.37
CA TYR A 2 -3.15 -3.55 9.63
C TYR A 2 -2.85 -2.89 8.27
N ALA A 3 -1.58 -2.93 7.85
CA ALA A 3 -1.19 -2.48 6.52
C ALA A 3 -1.59 -3.53 5.48
N LYS A 4 -2.10 -3.08 4.32
CA LYS A 4 -2.42 -3.96 3.18
C LYS A 4 -1.22 -4.04 2.24
N TYR A 5 -0.96 -5.23 1.72
CA TYR A 5 0.13 -5.50 0.81
C TYR A 5 -0.41 -6.11 -0.50
N ASP A 6 0.13 -5.65 -1.63
CA ASP A 6 0.05 -6.36 -2.89
C ASP A 6 1.43 -6.94 -3.25
N PHE A 7 1.44 -8.02 -4.04
CA PHE A 7 2.66 -8.63 -4.53
C PHE A 7 2.81 -8.27 -5.99
N ARG A 8 3.88 -7.57 -6.34
CA ARG A 8 4.15 -7.18 -7.73
C ARG A 8 5.44 -7.81 -8.22
N LYS A 9 5.42 -8.22 -9.48
CA LYS A 9 6.63 -8.52 -10.21
C LYS A 9 7.47 -7.25 -10.28
N LYS A 10 8.76 -7.36 -10.00
CA LYS A 10 9.69 -6.26 -10.24
C LYS A 10 9.64 -5.94 -11.74
N PRO A 11 9.56 -4.69 -12.19
CA PRO A 11 9.74 -4.40 -13.60
C PRO A 11 11.16 -4.88 -14.00
N SER A 12 11.27 -5.95 -14.81
CA SER A 12 12.55 -6.34 -15.41
C SER A 12 12.81 -5.50 -16.64
N SER A 13 14.08 -5.26 -16.92
CA SER A 13 14.55 -4.63 -18.16
C SER A 13 14.80 -5.65 -19.27
N LYS A 14 14.59 -6.94 -19.01
CA LYS A 14 14.79 -8.04 -19.95
C LYS A 14 13.58 -8.97 -19.88
N GLU A 15 13.05 -9.28 -21.06
CA GLU A 15 12.12 -10.38 -21.30
C GLU A 15 12.96 -11.66 -21.23
N ASP A 16 12.53 -12.63 -20.42
CA ASP A 16 13.21 -13.91 -20.13
C ASP A 16 14.43 -13.80 -19.18
N GLU A 17 14.53 -14.53 -18.05
CA GLU A 17 14.54 -16.00 -18.02
C GLU A 17 14.19 -16.65 -16.66
N ASP A 18 13.72 -15.93 -15.63
CA ASP A 18 13.37 -16.55 -14.34
C ASP A 18 12.02 -16.06 -13.83
N GLU A 19 11.27 -16.96 -13.17
CA GLU A 19 10.03 -16.63 -12.46
C GLU A 19 10.32 -15.49 -11.47
N GLN A 20 9.99 -14.26 -11.87
CA GLN A 20 10.43 -13.09 -11.14
C GLN A 20 9.93 -13.13 -9.69
N PRO A 21 10.81 -12.87 -8.71
CA PRO A 21 10.38 -12.80 -7.32
C PRO A 21 9.34 -11.69 -7.15
N LEU A 22 8.23 -12.04 -6.51
CA LEU A 22 7.18 -11.11 -6.15
C LEU A 22 7.63 -10.31 -4.94
N TYR A 23 7.67 -8.98 -5.09
CA TYR A 23 8.01 -8.09 -3.98
C TYR A 23 6.73 -7.56 -3.33
N PRO A 24 6.65 -7.56 -1.98
CA PRO A 24 5.54 -6.94 -1.28
C PRO A 24 5.62 -5.42 -1.45
N ARG A 25 4.49 -4.80 -1.77
CA ARG A 25 4.32 -3.35 -1.84
C ARG A 25 3.16 -2.93 -0.97
N ILE A 26 3.38 -1.89 -0.17
CA ILE A 26 2.33 -1.30 0.67
C ILE A 26 1.32 -0.63 -0.26
N VAL A 27 0.05 -1.03 -0.11
CA VAL A 27 -1.05 -0.42 -0.85
C VAL A 27 -1.66 0.65 0.03
N SER A 28 -1.63 1.90 -0.46
CA SER A 28 -2.39 2.97 0.20
C SER A 28 -3.89 2.75 -0.06
N ASN A 29 -4.70 2.87 0.99
CA ASN A 29 -6.17 2.86 0.87
C ASN A 29 -6.73 4.25 0.47
N GLY A 30 -5.89 5.12 -0.09
CA GLY A 30 -6.19 6.53 -0.33
C GLY A 30 -5.46 7.48 0.63
N THR A 31 -5.77 8.76 0.51
CA THR A 31 -5.30 9.83 1.39
C THR A 31 -6.39 10.16 2.40
N ILE A 32 -6.03 10.33 3.67
CA ILE A 32 -6.97 10.82 4.67
C ILE A 32 -6.91 12.35 4.73
N ASP A 33 -8.06 13.00 4.84
CA ASP A 33 -8.14 14.45 4.99
C ASP A 33 -7.91 14.87 6.45
N PHE A 34 -7.30 16.05 6.65
CA PHE A 34 -7.01 16.57 7.99
C PHE A 34 -8.29 16.80 8.81
N GLN A 35 -9.36 17.32 8.20
CA GLN A 35 -10.61 17.56 8.93
C GLN A 35 -11.25 16.25 9.38
N GLN A 36 -11.12 15.20 8.58
CA GLN A 36 -11.57 13.87 8.94
C GLN A 36 -10.81 13.33 10.16
N ILE A 37 -9.47 13.49 10.20
CA ILE A 37 -8.66 13.10 11.38
C ILE A 37 -9.16 13.80 12.64
N VAL A 38 -9.33 15.13 12.59
CA VAL A 38 -9.77 15.92 13.75
C VAL A 38 -11.15 15.46 14.23
N LYS A 39 -12.07 15.18 13.30
CA LYS A 39 -13.42 14.71 13.63
C LYS A 39 -13.40 13.32 14.28
N GLU A 40 -12.60 12.39 13.74
CA GLU A 40 -12.48 11.04 14.30
C GLU A 40 -11.88 11.06 15.71
N ILE A 41 -10.86 11.90 15.96
CA ILE A 41 -10.28 12.09 17.30
C ILE A 41 -11.31 12.64 18.28
N ALA A 42 -12.08 13.66 17.87
CA ALA A 42 -13.11 14.25 18.71
C ALA A 42 -14.24 13.26 19.07
N GLN A 43 -14.56 12.32 18.18
CA GLN A 43 -15.57 11.28 18.42
C GLN A 43 -15.07 10.11 19.26
N ALA A 44 -13.74 9.89 19.30
CA ALA A 44 -13.11 8.84 20.09
C ALA A 44 -12.85 9.24 21.55
N SER A 45 -13.05 10.53 21.90
CA SER A 45 -12.92 11.08 23.26
C SER A 45 -14.25 11.15 23.98
#